data_AF-A0A8T4YF30-F1
#
_entry.id   AF-A0A8T4YF30-F1
#
_cell.length_a   1.000
_cell.length_b   1.000
_cell.length_c   1.000
_cell.angle_alpha   90.00
_cell.angle_beta   90.00
_cell.angle_gamma   90.00
#
_symmetry.space_group_name_H-M   'P 1'
#
loop_
_entity.id
_entity.type
_entity.pdbx_description
1 polymer ?
#
loop_
_entity_poly.entity_id
_entity_poly.type
_entity_poly.pdbx_seq_one_letter_code
_entity_poly.pdbx_strand_id
1 'polypeptide(L)'
;MGLQWSGVLAAYGELALKSKPVRRRWIRILVSNISRGLTEAGIKVQICHKWSRIVVKTSDVESSVKVLSQVFGLTHIAPFIYVSLND
;
A
#
# COMPACT_ATOMS: atom_id res chain seq x y z
N MET A 1 21.33 -9.35 -15.41
CA MET A 1 20.65 -9.67 -14.15
C MET A 1 19.73 -8.49 -13.83
N GLY A 2 18.42 -8.63 -14.03
CA GLY A 2 17.47 -7.52 -13.92
C GLY A 2 16.95 -7.36 -12.50
N LEU A 3 16.84 -6.12 -12.04
CA LEU A 3 16.13 -5.81 -10.80
C LEU A 3 14.64 -6.12 -11.00
N GLN A 4 14.06 -6.94 -10.11
CA GLN A 4 12.64 -7.28 -10.13
C GLN A 4 11.92 -6.48 -9.06
N TRP A 5 10.77 -5.90 -9.41
CA TRP A 5 9.93 -5.19 -8.45
C TRP A 5 9.44 -6.14 -7.36
N SER A 6 9.42 -5.65 -6.12
CA SER A 6 8.97 -6.42 -4.95
C SER A 6 7.55 -6.06 -4.51
N GLY A 7 7.00 -4.96 -5.02
CA GLY A 7 5.66 -4.50 -4.69
C GLY A 7 5.44 -3.01 -4.94
N VAL A 8 4.41 -2.47 -4.30
CA VAL A 8 4.04 -1.05 -4.33
C VAL A 8 4.06 -0.47 -2.91
N LEU A 9 4.73 0.66 -2.73
CA LEU A 9 4.71 1.48 -1.54
C LEU A 9 3.65 2.55 -1.71
N ALA A 10 2.69 2.60 -0.80
CA ALA A 10 1.62 3.58 -0.80
C ALA A 10 1.73 4.52 0.41
N ALA A 11 1.49 5.79 0.16
CA ALA A 11 1.36 6.84 1.16
C ALA A 11 -0.07 7.34 1.18
N TYR A 12 -0.52 7.73 2.36
CA TYR A 12 -1.82 8.35 2.53
C TYR A 12 -1.67 9.75 3.09
N GLY A 13 -2.57 10.64 2.68
CA GLY A 13 -2.67 11.98 3.21
C GLY A 13 -3.43 11.93 4.52
N GLU A 14 -2.79 12.29 5.63
CA GLU A 14 -3.49 12.37 6.90
C GLU A 14 -4.16 13.75 6.99
N LEU A 15 -5.44 13.83 6.62
CA LEU A 15 -6.27 15.03 6.76
C LEU A 15 -6.46 15.34 8.25
N ALA A 16 -5.47 16.00 8.87
CA ALA A 16 -5.54 16.64 10.18
C ALA A 16 -6.24 15.84 11.30
N LEU A 17 -6.11 14.49 11.31
CA LEU A 17 -6.74 13.65 12.33
C LEU A 17 -5.99 13.79 13.68
N LYS A 18 -6.41 14.75 14.50
CA LYS A 18 -5.78 15.05 15.81
C LYS A 18 -5.96 13.92 16.86
N SER A 19 -6.87 12.98 16.62
CA SER A 19 -7.23 11.91 17.57
C SER A 19 -6.65 10.55 17.16
N LYS A 20 -5.80 9.97 18.01
CA LYS A 20 -5.18 8.64 17.79
C LYS A 20 -6.22 7.52 17.54
N PRO A 21 -7.33 7.40 18.30
CA PRO A 21 -8.39 6.43 18.00
C PRO A 21 -9.01 6.59 16.61
N VAL A 22 -9.31 7.83 16.21
CA VAL A 22 -9.93 8.13 14.91
C VAL A 22 -8.96 7.80 13.78
N ARG A 23 -7.70 8.20 13.92
CA ARG A 23 -6.60 7.83 13.00
C ARG A 23 -6.53 6.31 12.79
N ARG A 24 -6.52 5.53 13.87
CA ARG A 24 -6.46 4.05 13.77
C ARG A 24 -7.68 3.48 13.04
N ARG A 25 -8.88 4.00 13.30
CA ARG A 25 -10.10 3.56 12.61
C ARG A 25 -10.03 3.88 11.12
N TRP A 26 -9.60 5.09 10.77
CA TRP A 26 -9.46 5.52 9.38
C TRP A 26 -8.42 4.68 8.61
N ILE A 27 -7.25 4.42 9.20
CA ILE A 27 -6.23 3.55 8.60
C ILE A 27 -6.78 2.14 8.36
N ARG A 28 -7.56 1.59 9.30
CA ARG A 28 -8.21 0.27 9.11
C ARG A 28 -9.18 0.26 7.92
N ILE A 29 -9.97 1.32 7.75
CA ILE A 29 -10.88 1.46 6.61
C ILE A 29 -10.07 1.56 5.30
N LEU A 30 -9.01 2.36 5.28
CA LEU A 30 -8.15 2.50 4.12
C LEU A 30 -7.50 1.16 3.71
N VAL A 31 -6.91 0.44 4.67
CA VAL A 31 -6.30 -0.88 4.42
C VAL A 31 -7.36 -1.88 3.94
N SER A 32 -8.57 -1.85 4.50
CA SER A 32 -9.69 -2.69 4.04
C SER A 32 -10.07 -2.39 2.58
N ASN A 33 -10.18 -1.11 2.21
CA ASN A 33 -10.49 -0.70 0.84
C ASN A 33 -9.40 -1.14 -0.15
N ILE A 34 -8.12 -0.98 0.22
CA ILE A 34 -6.99 -1.46 -0.58
C ILE A 34 -7.06 -2.97 -0.77
N SER A 35 -7.25 -3.71 0.33
CA SER A 35 -7.33 -5.17 0.28
C SER A 35 -8.48 -5.63 -0.60
N ARG A 36 -9.66 -5.01 -0.47
CA ARG A 36 -10.84 -5.34 -1.29
C ARG A 36 -10.58 -5.10 -2.77
N GLY A 37 -10.08 -3.92 -3.15
CA GLY A 37 -9.82 -3.61 -4.56
C GLY A 37 -8.81 -4.56 -5.20
N LEU A 38 -7.75 -4.92 -4.47
CA LEU A 38 -6.74 -5.86 -4.97
C LEU A 38 -7.29 -7.30 -5.09
N THR A 39 -8.10 -7.75 -4.11
CA THR A 39 -8.74 -9.07 -4.16
C THR A 39 -9.77 -9.16 -5.28
N GLU A 40 -10.59 -8.13 -5.49
CA GLU A 40 -11.59 -8.08 -6.56
C GLU A 40 -10.94 -8.09 -7.96
N ALA A 41 -9.74 -7.54 -8.08
CA ALA A 41 -8.91 -7.64 -9.28
C ALA A 41 -8.16 -8.99 -9.42
N GLY A 42 -8.34 -9.93 -8.48
CA GLY A 42 -7.69 -11.24 -8.50
C GLY A 42 -6.20 -11.23 -8.14
N ILE A 43 -5.70 -10.12 -7.55
CA ILE A 43 -4.27 -9.93 -7.29
C ILE A 43 -3.92 -10.47 -5.90
N LYS A 44 -2.99 -11.43 -5.85
CA LYS A 44 -2.43 -11.94 -4.58
C LYS A 44 -1.46 -10.92 -3.99
N VAL A 45 -1.75 -10.46 -2.78
CA VAL A 45 -0.96 -9.44 -2.09
C VAL A 45 -0.75 -9.74 -0.62
N GLN A 46 0.37 -9.26 -0.07
CA GLN A 46 0.57 -9.13 1.37
C GLN A 46 0.66 -7.64 1.72
N ILE A 47 -0.26 -7.17 2.56
CA ILE A 47 -0.34 -5.76 2.96
C ILE A 47 0.21 -5.62 4.38
N CYS A 48 1.14 -4.70 4.58
CA CYS A 48 1.53 -4.28 5.93
C CYS A 48 1.54 -2.77 6.07
N HIS A 49 1.10 -2.28 7.22
CA HIS A 49 1.16 -0.86 7.56
C HIS A 49 2.33 -0.62 8.51
N LYS A 50 3.24 0.27 8.13
CA LYS A 50 4.36 0.72 8.98
C LYS A 50 4.48 2.23 8.95
N TRP A 51 4.48 2.83 10.14
CA TRP A 51 4.53 4.28 10.38
C TRP A 51 3.39 5.04 9.69
N SER A 52 3.63 5.52 8.46
CA SER A 52 2.68 6.25 7.61
C SER A 52 2.66 5.73 6.19
N ARG A 53 3.19 4.52 5.97
CA ARG A 53 3.25 3.85 4.68
C ARG A 53 2.51 2.53 4.74
N ILE A 54 1.85 2.21 3.64
CA ILE A 54 1.24 0.91 3.39
C ILE A 54 2.13 0.24 2.35
N VAL A 55 2.72 -0.90 2.73
CA VAL A 55 3.54 -1.71 1.83
C VAL A 55 2.66 -2.81 1.29
N VAL A 56 2.50 -2.85 -0.03
CA VAL A 56 1.77 -3.89 -0.75
C VAL A 56 2.79 -4.75 -1.47
N LYS A 57 3.11 -5.91 -0.90
CA LYS A 57 4.01 -6.88 -1.54
C LYS A 57 3.20 -7.71 -2.54
N THR A 58 3.70 -7.81 -3.76
CA THR A 58 3.05 -8.51 -4.86
C THR A 58 4.05 -8.77 -5.98
N SER A 59 3.82 -9.82 -6.76
CA SER A 59 4.51 -10.05 -8.03
C SER A 59 3.88 -9.28 -9.20
N ASP A 60 2.62 -8.89 -9.09
CA ASP A 60 1.89 -8.16 -10.14
C ASP A 60 1.79 -6.66 -9.79
N VAL A 61 2.92 -5.97 -9.97
CA VAL A 61 3.09 -4.57 -9.60
C VAL A 61 2.29 -3.64 -10.51
N GLU A 62 2.23 -3.91 -11.81
CA GLU A 62 1.55 -3.03 -12.76
C GLU A 62 0.03 -3.00 -12.51
N SER A 63 -0.60 -4.17 -12.37
CA SER A 63 -2.03 -4.25 -12.05
C SER A 63 -2.32 -3.65 -10.67
N SER A 64 -1.41 -3.86 -9.71
CA SER A 64 -1.54 -3.28 -8.37
C SER A 64 -1.48 -1.77 -8.39
N VAL A 65 -0.61 -1.16 -9.19
CA VAL A 65 -0.56 0.31 -9.36
C VAL A 65 -1.87 0.84 -9.92
N LYS A 66 -2.45 0.17 -10.94
CA LYS A 66 -3.73 0.56 -11.53
C LYS A 66 -4.85 0.56 -10.48
N VAL A 67 -4.98 -0.52 -9.71
CA VAL A 67 -5.99 -0.62 -8.63
C VAL A 67 -5.75 0.42 -7.54
N LEU A 68 -4.51 0.53 -7.05
CA LEU A 68 -4.18 1.45 -5.95
C LEU A 68 -4.39 2.92 -6.33
N SER A 69 -4.21 3.29 -7.59
CA SER A 69 -4.46 4.66 -8.08
C SER A 69 -5.93 5.10 -7.94
N GLN A 70 -6.85 4.14 -7.84
CA GLN A 70 -8.29 4.40 -7.70
C GLN A 70 -8.76 4.41 -6.24
N VAL A 71 -7.87 4.10 -5.28
CA VAL A 71 -8.22 4.06 -3.86
C VAL A 71 -8.13 5.46 -3.24
N PHE A 72 -9.29 6.03 -2.92
CA PHE A 72 -9.37 7.29 -2.20
C PHE A 72 -8.63 7.26 -0.85
N GLY A 73 -7.94 8.35 -0.53
CA GLY A 73 -7.15 8.52 0.69
C GLY A 73 -5.66 8.23 0.49
N LEU A 74 -5.28 7.52 -0.59
CA LEU A 74 -3.88 7.46 -1.03
C LEU A 74 -3.49 8.77 -1.72
N THR A 75 -2.30 9.28 -1.40
CA THR A 75 -1.75 10.50 -1.99
C THR A 75 -0.53 10.23 -2.87
N HIS A 76 0.16 9.12 -2.65
CA HIS A 76 1.30 8.72 -3.45
C HIS A 76 1.37 7.19 -3.50
N ILE A 77 1.70 6.64 -4.67
CA ILE A 77 2.06 5.23 -4.84
C ILE A 77 3.35 5.13 -5.64
N ALA A 78 4.21 4.17 -5.32
CA ALA A 78 5.48 3.96 -6.01
C ALA A 78 5.85 2.46 -6.01
N PRO A 79 6.18 1.87 -7.17
CA PRO A 79 6.87 0.59 -7.20
C PRO A 79 8.15 0.63 -6.37
N PHE A 80 8.49 -0.48 -5.70
CA PHE A 80 9.73 -0.57 -4.94
C PHE A 80 10.41 -1.93 -5.12
N ILE A 81 11.70 -1.96 -4.81
CA ILE A 81 12.50 -3.17 -4.69
C ILE A 81 12.88 -3.31 -3.21
N TYR A 82 12.58 -4.47 -2.62
CA TYR A 82 13.01 -4.78 -1.27
C TYR A 82 14.46 -5.23 -1.31
N VAL A 83 15.32 -4.57 -0.53
CA VAL A 83 16.71 -4.96 -0.35
C VAL A 83 16.96 -5.25 1.12
N SER A 84 17.76 -6.28 1.39
CA SER A 84 18.34 -6.49 2.71
C SER A 84 19.75 -5.91 2.68
N LEU A 85 20.05 -5.04 3.64
CA LEU A 85 21.43 -4.65 3.88
C LEU A 85 22.04 -5.76 4.73
N ASN A 86 23.13 -6.36 4.24
CA ASN A 86 24.01 -7.12 5.12
C ASN A 86 24.96 -6.10 5.74
N ASP A 87 25.03 -6.07 7.07
CA ASP A 87 26.04 -5.32 7.80
C ASP A 87 27.44 -5.92 7.57
#